data_AF-A0A150J651-F1
#
_entry.id   AF-A0A150J651-F1
#
_cell.length_a   1.000
_cell.length_b   1.000
_cell.length_c   1.000
_cell.angle_alpha   90.00
_cell.angle_beta   90.00
_cell.angle_gamma   90.00
#
_symmetry.space_group_name_H-M   'P 1'
#
loop_
_entity.id
_entity.type
_entity.pdbx_description
1 polymer ?
#
loop_
_entity_poly.entity_id
_entity_poly.type
_entity_poly.pdbx_seq_one_letter_code
_entity_poly.pdbx_strand_id
1 'polypeptide(L)'
;MGKISKNRTIGIIVISLLAISTFPVILSEEIQNLGEDALYARYMTYHQRKETAVIAMDAIIKLYDEKGISTTELVSLKIKLNDLDSKAKIAAVNTKRDEFYSIIKESREVIKYFREITQEKEVEGQKDVVKAALEENKNYLLELRAETSTTKKGIYLKAVDNRLEKLEQISLRLEEKGADVSEINAKIDEISSSRAKISDESDRDALKEFHQSAKEDVQQLREMIKKAIEEIKEQNN
;
A
#
# COMPACT_ATOMS: atom_id res chain seq x y z
N MET A 1 23.75 8.95 -12.09
CA MET A 1 23.30 7.79 -11.29
C MET A 1 22.20 8.23 -10.33
N GLY A 2 20.94 8.05 -10.72
CA GLY A 2 19.79 8.52 -9.93
C GLY A 2 19.50 7.61 -8.74
N LYS A 3 19.50 8.16 -7.53
CA LYS A 3 19.05 7.48 -6.31
C LYS A 3 17.55 7.19 -6.43
N ILE A 4 17.21 5.94 -6.75
CA ILE A 4 15.83 5.43 -6.70
C ILE A 4 15.39 5.44 -5.23
N SER A 5 14.28 6.13 -4.93
CA SER A 5 13.83 6.35 -3.55
C SER A 5 13.36 5.05 -2.89
N LYS A 6 13.91 4.78 -1.70
CA LYS A 6 13.72 3.56 -0.87
C LYS A 6 12.28 3.35 -0.33
N ASN A 7 11.31 4.15 -0.76
CA ASN A 7 9.90 4.07 -0.33
C ASN A 7 8.98 3.35 -1.34
N ARG A 8 9.46 3.04 -2.56
CA ARG A 8 8.68 2.27 -3.55
C ARG A 8 8.67 0.76 -3.29
N THR A 9 9.64 0.25 -2.54
CA THR A 9 9.81 -1.19 -2.34
C THR A 9 8.63 -1.80 -1.57
N ILE A 10 8.11 -1.13 -0.53
CA ILE A 10 7.02 -1.65 0.30
C ILE A 10 5.70 -1.84 -0.49
N GLY A 11 5.41 -0.93 -1.44
CA GLY A 11 4.20 -1.02 -2.28
C GLY A 11 4.24 -2.12 -3.34
N ILE A 12 5.44 -2.56 -3.75
CA ILE A 12 5.64 -3.69 -4.66
C ILE A 12 5.70 -5.00 -3.87
N ILE A 13 6.22 -4.96 -2.64
CA ILE A 13 6.34 -6.09 -1.71
C ILE A 13 4.99 -6.72 -1.34
N VAL A 14 3.93 -5.92 -1.15
CA VAL A 14 2.57 -6.43 -0.87
C VAL A 14 2.00 -7.23 -2.07
N ILE A 15 2.43 -6.93 -3.30
CA ILE A 15 1.94 -7.56 -4.53
C ILE A 15 2.59 -8.92 -4.77
N SER A 16 3.87 -9.10 -4.42
CA SER A 16 4.58 -10.38 -4.64
C SER A 16 3.97 -11.54 -3.85
N LEU A 17 3.44 -11.25 -2.67
CA LEU A 17 2.76 -12.21 -1.81
C LEU A 17 1.30 -12.48 -2.28
N LEU A 18 0.70 -11.61 -3.10
CA LEU A 18 -0.64 -11.82 -3.68
C LEU A 18 -0.66 -12.83 -4.85
N ALA A 19 0.50 -13.25 -5.36
CA ALA A 19 0.60 -14.17 -6.50
C ALA A 19 0.38 -15.67 -6.17
N ILE A 20 -0.10 -15.97 -4.95
CA ILE A 20 -0.34 -17.34 -4.46
C ILE A 20 -1.69 -17.92 -4.97
N SER A 21 -2.57 -17.10 -5.55
CA SER A 21 -3.93 -17.51 -5.94
C SER A 21 -4.05 -18.20 -7.31
N THR A 22 -2.97 -18.63 -7.96
CA THR A 22 -3.06 -19.29 -9.27
C THR A 22 -3.22 -20.82 -9.20
N PHE A 23 -3.87 -21.34 -8.15
CA PHE A 23 -4.49 -22.67 -8.22
C PHE A 23 -5.98 -22.48 -8.51
N PRO A 24 -6.43 -22.72 -9.75
CA PRO A 24 -7.85 -22.70 -10.03
C PRO A 24 -8.49 -23.93 -9.35
N VAL A 25 -9.64 -23.71 -8.69
CA VAL A 25 -10.69 -24.69 -8.31
C VAL A 25 -10.91 -25.04 -6.81
N ILE A 26 -10.18 -24.53 -5.79
CA ILE A 26 -10.49 -24.94 -4.37
C ILE A 26 -10.81 -23.82 -3.34
N LEU A 27 -10.70 -22.52 -3.66
CA LEU A 27 -10.98 -21.46 -2.66
C LEU A 27 -11.68 -20.25 -3.30
N SER A 28 -13.01 -20.29 -3.40
CA SER A 28 -13.83 -19.22 -4.00
C SER A 28 -14.46 -18.21 -3.03
N GLU A 29 -14.31 -18.31 -1.70
CA GLU A 29 -15.17 -17.49 -0.81
C GLU A 29 -14.51 -16.44 0.08
N GLU A 30 -13.18 -16.38 0.28
CA GLU A 30 -12.60 -15.41 1.24
C GLU A 30 -11.37 -14.65 0.72
N ILE A 31 -11.44 -14.11 -0.50
CA ILE A 31 -10.41 -13.18 -1.04
C ILE A 31 -10.78 -11.70 -0.75
N GLN A 32 -11.98 -11.42 -0.23
CA GLN A 32 -12.54 -10.07 -0.20
C GLN A 32 -11.79 -9.09 0.72
N ASN A 33 -11.41 -9.48 1.95
CA ASN A 33 -10.88 -8.53 2.95
C ASN A 33 -9.47 -7.96 2.66
N LEU A 34 -8.64 -8.67 1.89
CA LEU A 34 -7.26 -8.22 1.60
C LEU A 34 -7.18 -7.18 0.49
N GLY A 35 -8.16 -7.19 -0.43
CA GLY A 35 -8.28 -6.16 -1.45
C GLY A 35 -8.61 -4.79 -0.87
N GLU A 36 -9.42 -4.78 0.20
CA GLU A 36 -9.89 -3.57 0.88
C GLU A 36 -8.75 -2.85 1.60
N ASP A 37 -8.03 -3.59 2.44
CA ASP A 37 -6.86 -3.10 3.17
C ASP A 37 -5.77 -2.60 2.21
N ALA A 38 -5.51 -3.31 1.10
CA ALA A 38 -4.51 -2.90 0.13
C ALA A 38 -4.84 -1.59 -0.59
N LEU A 39 -6.13 -1.30 -0.85
CA LEU A 39 -6.56 -0.06 -1.48
C LEU A 39 -6.48 1.11 -0.49
N TYR A 40 -6.82 0.88 0.78
CA TYR A 40 -6.69 1.86 1.85
C TYR A 40 -5.22 2.26 2.12
N ALA A 41 -4.28 1.32 2.11
CA ALA A 41 -2.83 1.63 2.16
C ALA A 41 -2.37 2.54 1.00
N ARG A 42 -2.96 2.38 -0.19
CA ARG A 42 -2.68 3.23 -1.35
C ARG A 42 -3.28 4.62 -1.14
N TYR A 43 -4.50 4.70 -0.58
CA TYR A 43 -5.10 5.98 -0.19
C TYR A 43 -4.21 6.75 0.78
N MET A 44 -3.70 6.14 1.86
CA MET A 44 -2.83 6.85 2.83
C MET A 44 -1.58 7.46 2.16
N THR A 45 -0.99 6.72 1.20
CA THR A 45 0.14 7.24 0.40
C THR A 45 -0.25 8.42 -0.48
N TYR A 46 -1.44 8.35 -1.07
CA TYR A 46 -1.99 9.41 -1.90
C TYR A 46 -2.27 10.65 -1.05
N HIS A 47 -2.97 10.49 0.07
CA HIS A 47 -3.31 11.54 1.03
C HIS A 47 -2.06 12.29 1.50
N GLN A 48 -1.02 11.57 1.94
CA GLN A 48 0.26 12.16 2.33
C GLN A 48 0.86 13.07 1.24
N ARG A 49 0.85 12.61 -0.02
CA ARG A 49 1.39 13.40 -1.14
C ARG A 49 0.52 14.59 -1.49
N LYS A 50 -0.80 14.43 -1.37
CA LYS A 50 -1.77 15.49 -1.57
C LYS A 50 -1.58 16.59 -0.53
N GLU A 51 -1.42 16.27 0.74
CA GLU A 51 -1.16 17.25 1.80
C GLU A 51 0.09 18.10 1.52
N THR A 52 1.16 17.47 1.05
CA THR A 52 2.36 18.21 0.60
C THR A 52 2.03 19.19 -0.54
N ALA A 53 1.17 18.79 -1.48
CA ALA A 53 0.75 19.65 -2.58
C ALA A 53 -0.16 20.79 -2.10
N VAL A 54 -1.08 20.54 -1.17
CA VAL A 54 -1.98 21.56 -0.60
C VAL A 54 -1.18 22.62 0.15
N ILE A 55 -0.21 22.24 0.99
CA ILE A 55 0.68 23.19 1.69
C ILE A 55 1.42 24.07 0.68
N ALA A 56 1.94 23.48 -0.41
CA ALA A 56 2.60 24.25 -1.46
C ALA A 56 1.63 25.18 -2.21
N MET A 57 0.41 24.71 -2.49
CA MET A 57 -0.64 25.52 -3.12
C MET A 57 -1.02 26.72 -2.24
N ASP A 58 -1.18 26.52 -0.93
CA ASP A 58 -1.49 27.59 0.03
C ASP A 58 -0.41 28.66 0.08
N ALA A 59 0.86 28.25 0.11
CA ALA A 59 1.99 29.18 0.09
C ALA A 59 2.00 30.05 -1.18
N ILE A 60 1.73 29.44 -2.35
CA ILE A 60 1.70 30.16 -3.63
C ILE A 60 0.48 31.07 -3.72
N ILE A 61 -0.70 30.60 -3.29
CA ILE A 61 -1.92 31.41 -3.23
C ILE A 61 -1.70 32.65 -2.37
N LYS A 62 -1.09 32.48 -1.18
CA LYS A 62 -0.78 33.59 -0.29
C LYS A 62 0.18 34.60 -0.94
N LEU A 63 1.25 34.12 -1.57
CA LEU A 63 2.19 34.98 -2.30
C LEU A 63 1.50 35.75 -3.43
N TYR A 64 0.61 35.10 -4.18
CA TYR A 64 -0.12 35.74 -5.28
C TYR A 64 -1.05 36.84 -4.77
N ASP A 65 -1.77 36.56 -3.67
CA ASP A 65 -2.64 37.52 -3.00
C ASP A 65 -1.86 38.75 -2.51
N GLU A 66 -0.69 38.53 -1.87
CA GLU A 66 0.22 39.60 -1.43
C GLU A 66 0.75 40.47 -2.58
N LYS A 67 0.83 39.91 -3.80
CA LYS A 67 1.25 40.62 -5.01
C LYS A 67 0.08 41.20 -5.81
N GLY A 68 -1.16 41.08 -5.32
CA GLY A 68 -2.36 41.55 -6.01
C GLY A 68 -2.71 40.74 -7.27
N ILE A 69 -2.19 39.52 -7.40
CA ILE A 69 -2.52 38.59 -8.49
C ILE A 69 -3.76 37.82 -8.09
N SER A 70 -4.77 37.78 -8.98
CA SER A 70 -5.99 37.02 -8.73
C SER A 70 -5.71 35.54 -8.42
N THR A 71 -6.25 35.08 -7.29
CA THR A 71 -6.08 33.71 -6.77
C THR A 71 -7.33 32.84 -6.97
N THR A 72 -8.41 33.37 -7.53
CA THR A 72 -9.73 32.69 -7.61
C THR A 72 -9.64 31.30 -8.24
N GLU A 73 -8.94 31.17 -9.37
CA GLU A 73 -8.77 29.89 -10.05
C GLU A 73 -7.88 28.93 -9.24
N LEU A 74 -6.80 29.42 -8.64
CA LEU A 74 -5.89 28.65 -7.80
C LEU A 74 -6.59 28.09 -6.56
N VAL A 75 -7.44 28.90 -5.91
CA VAL A 75 -8.27 28.49 -4.77
C VAL A 75 -9.27 27.42 -5.19
N SER A 76 -9.92 27.57 -6.35
CA SER A 76 -10.85 26.58 -6.88
C SER A 76 -10.18 25.22 -7.12
N LEU A 77 -8.96 25.21 -7.67
CA LEU A 77 -8.19 23.98 -7.88
C LEU A 77 -7.80 23.31 -6.56
N LYS A 78 -7.43 24.08 -5.54
CA LYS A 78 -7.17 23.54 -4.20
C LYS A 78 -8.42 22.91 -3.58
N ILE A 79 -9.58 23.57 -3.68
CA ILE A 79 -10.87 23.03 -3.20
C ILE A 79 -11.19 21.72 -3.92
N LYS A 80 -11.05 21.69 -5.24
CA LYS A 80 -11.24 20.48 -6.05
C LYS A 80 -10.31 19.35 -5.62
N LEU A 81 -9.05 19.64 -5.31
CA LEU A 81 -8.09 18.64 -4.83
C LEU A 81 -8.51 18.01 -3.49
N ASN A 82 -9.07 18.80 -2.57
CA ASN A 82 -9.58 18.30 -1.29
C ASN A 82 -10.88 17.47 -1.43
N ASP A 83 -11.76 17.84 -2.36
CA ASP A 83 -12.94 17.03 -2.70
C ASP A 83 -12.53 15.67 -3.28
N LEU A 84 -11.55 15.65 -4.18
CA LEU A 84 -10.99 14.41 -4.73
C LEU A 84 -10.34 13.54 -3.65
N ASP A 85 -9.74 14.12 -2.61
CA ASP A 85 -9.22 13.35 -1.48
C ASP A 85 -10.31 12.62 -0.68
N SER A 86 -11.41 13.33 -0.40
CA SER A 86 -12.58 12.75 0.28
C SER A 86 -13.18 11.62 -0.54
N LYS A 87 -13.33 11.80 -1.86
CA LYS A 87 -13.79 10.76 -2.79
C LYS A 87 -12.83 9.58 -2.85
N ALA A 88 -11.51 9.82 -2.88
CA ALA A 88 -10.50 8.77 -2.90
C ALA A 88 -10.58 7.91 -1.64
N LYS A 89 -10.80 8.52 -0.47
CA LYS A 89 -11.00 7.79 0.80
C LYS A 89 -12.21 6.87 0.71
N ILE A 90 -13.35 7.40 0.26
CA ILE A 90 -14.60 6.65 0.11
C ILE A 90 -14.43 5.49 -0.87
N ALA A 91 -13.81 5.74 -2.03
CA ALA A 91 -13.54 4.69 -3.02
C ALA A 91 -12.59 3.61 -2.46
N ALA A 92 -11.60 4.00 -1.66
CA ALA A 92 -10.67 3.06 -1.04
C ALA A 92 -11.33 2.16 0.02
N VAL A 93 -12.14 2.76 0.91
CA VAL A 93 -12.90 2.03 1.94
C VAL A 93 -13.93 1.10 1.32
N ASN A 94 -14.59 1.51 0.24
CA ASN A 94 -15.60 0.71 -0.47
C ASN A 94 -15.01 -0.18 -1.57
N THR A 95 -13.69 -0.43 -1.57
CA THR A 95 -12.99 -1.32 -2.52
C THR A 95 -13.17 -1.03 -4.01
N LYS A 96 -13.58 0.19 -4.35
CA LYS A 96 -13.84 0.62 -5.73
C LYS A 96 -12.53 0.99 -6.43
N ARG A 97 -11.79 -0.03 -6.84
CA ARG A 97 -10.44 0.09 -7.42
C ARG A 97 -10.38 1.04 -8.62
N ASP A 98 -11.27 0.88 -9.58
CA ASP A 98 -11.23 1.68 -10.82
C ASP A 98 -11.60 3.14 -10.56
N GLU A 99 -12.61 3.37 -9.70
CA GLU A 99 -13.00 4.69 -9.23
C GLU A 99 -11.82 5.39 -8.51
N PHE A 100 -11.16 4.68 -7.59
CA PHE A 100 -9.99 5.18 -6.88
C PHE A 100 -8.85 5.62 -7.82
N TYR A 101 -8.51 4.81 -8.83
CA TYR A 101 -7.45 5.20 -9.78
C TYR A 101 -7.86 6.33 -10.72
N SER A 102 -9.14 6.40 -11.09
CA SER A 102 -9.68 7.53 -11.85
C SER A 102 -9.52 8.83 -11.06
N ILE A 103 -9.89 8.82 -9.78
CA ILE A 103 -9.75 9.97 -8.86
C ILE A 103 -8.29 10.39 -8.70
N ILE A 104 -7.36 9.43 -8.52
CA ILE A 104 -5.92 9.75 -8.43
C ILE A 104 -5.42 10.39 -9.72
N LYS A 105 -5.87 9.92 -10.89
CA LYS A 105 -5.49 10.50 -12.18
C LYS A 105 -5.98 11.95 -12.27
N GLU A 106 -7.24 12.19 -11.93
CA GLU A 106 -7.80 13.54 -11.92
C GLU A 106 -7.07 14.49 -10.95
N SER A 107 -6.74 14.01 -9.74
CA SER A 107 -5.96 14.77 -8.76
C SER A 107 -4.59 15.20 -9.30
N ARG A 108 -3.93 14.33 -10.07
CA ARG A 108 -2.65 14.67 -10.73
C ARG A 108 -2.84 15.75 -11.79
N GLU A 109 -3.91 15.71 -12.57
CA GLU A 109 -4.22 16.75 -13.55
C GLU A 109 -4.52 18.08 -12.86
N VAL A 110 -5.23 18.09 -11.73
CA VAL A 110 -5.46 19.32 -10.93
C VAL A 110 -4.15 19.93 -10.44
N ILE A 111 -3.25 19.12 -9.88
CA ILE A 111 -1.93 19.58 -9.43
C ILE A 111 -1.09 20.09 -10.60
N LYS A 112 -1.15 19.40 -11.74
CA LYS A 112 -0.44 19.79 -12.96
C LYS A 112 -0.94 21.13 -13.48
N TYR A 113 -2.26 21.31 -13.59
CA TYR A 113 -2.87 22.54 -14.07
C TYR A 113 -2.59 23.73 -13.13
N PHE A 114 -2.59 23.52 -11.81
CA PHE A 114 -2.14 24.54 -10.86
C PHE A 114 -0.70 24.97 -11.12
N ARG A 115 0.20 24.03 -11.41
CA ARG A 115 1.60 24.34 -11.74
C ARG A 115 1.73 25.10 -13.04
N GLU A 116 0.95 24.75 -14.06
CA GLU A 116 0.94 25.45 -15.34
C GLU A 116 0.55 26.92 -15.16
N ILE A 117 -0.57 27.20 -14.46
CA ILE A 117 -1.00 28.58 -14.17
C ILE A 117 0.10 29.36 -13.41
N THR A 118 0.73 28.71 -12.44
CA THR A 118 1.72 29.37 -11.60
C THR A 118 3.09 29.54 -12.24
N GLN A 119 3.38 28.78 -13.30
CA GLN A 119 4.55 28.96 -14.15
C GLN A 119 4.35 30.10 -15.16
N GLU A 120 3.16 30.21 -15.75
CA GLU A 120 2.83 31.31 -16.67
C GLU A 120 2.92 32.68 -16.00
N LYS A 121 2.63 32.74 -14.69
CA LYS A 121 2.68 33.95 -13.87
C LYS A 121 3.81 33.90 -12.84
N GLU A 122 4.96 33.30 -13.19
CA GLU A 122 6.07 33.08 -12.24
C GLU A 122 6.41 34.36 -11.46
N VAL A 123 6.35 34.26 -10.13
CA VAL A 123 6.63 35.37 -9.21
C VAL A 123 7.95 35.10 -8.49
N GLU A 124 8.78 36.14 -8.35
CA GLU A 124 10.00 36.08 -7.56
C GLU A 124 9.73 35.63 -6.12
N GLY A 125 10.52 34.69 -5.61
CA GLY A 125 10.38 34.12 -4.26
C GLY A 125 9.40 32.95 -4.15
N GLN A 126 8.74 32.52 -5.24
CA GLN A 126 7.78 31.40 -5.21
C GLN A 126 8.37 30.09 -4.67
N LYS A 127 9.63 29.78 -5.02
CA LYS A 127 10.32 28.57 -4.51
C LYS A 127 10.63 28.68 -3.02
N ASP A 128 10.97 29.87 -2.55
CA ASP A 128 11.35 30.11 -1.16
C ASP A 128 10.13 30.05 -0.24
N VAL A 129 8.99 30.61 -0.65
CA VAL A 129 7.74 30.53 0.14
C VAL A 129 7.24 29.09 0.24
N VAL A 130 7.35 28.28 -0.84
CA VAL A 130 7.00 26.86 -0.79
C VAL A 130 7.93 26.10 0.14
N LYS A 131 9.25 26.36 0.06
CA LYS A 131 10.22 25.72 0.94
C LYS A 131 9.99 26.07 2.42
N ALA A 132 9.71 27.33 2.72
CA ALA A 132 9.39 27.79 4.07
C ALA A 132 8.13 27.10 4.59
N ALA A 133 7.05 27.09 3.82
CA ALA A 133 5.79 26.44 4.20
C ALA A 133 5.97 24.94 4.45
N LEU A 134 6.78 24.24 3.66
CA LEU A 134 7.08 22.82 3.88
C LEU A 134 7.92 22.57 5.15
N GLU A 135 8.84 23.48 5.51
CA GLU A 135 9.62 23.36 6.74
C GLU A 135 8.76 23.68 7.98
N GLU A 136 7.89 24.70 7.90
CA GLU A 136 6.91 25.01 8.95
C GLU A 136 5.96 23.84 9.22
N ASN A 137 5.59 23.09 8.17
CA ASN A 137 4.70 21.94 8.26
C ASN A 137 5.45 20.59 8.39
N LYS A 138 6.76 20.61 8.66
CA LYS A 138 7.58 19.40 8.67
C LYS A 138 7.13 18.35 9.68
N ASN A 139 6.79 18.76 10.91
CA ASN A 139 6.35 17.83 11.95
C ASN A 139 5.04 17.15 11.56
N TYR A 140 4.07 17.93 11.08
CA TYR A 140 2.81 17.40 10.53
C TYR A 140 3.04 16.38 9.40
N LEU A 141 3.92 16.70 8.44
CA LEU A 141 4.26 15.78 7.34
C LEU A 141 5.00 14.52 7.81
N LEU A 142 5.79 14.62 8.88
CA LEU A 142 6.45 13.47 9.51
C LEU A 142 5.45 12.57 10.24
N GLU A 143 4.49 13.15 10.96
CA GLU A 143 3.40 12.42 11.63
C GLU A 143 2.53 11.69 10.62
N LEU A 144 2.09 12.34 9.54
CA LEU A 144 1.36 11.70 8.44
C LEU A 144 2.12 10.54 7.81
N ARG A 145 3.45 10.69 7.69
CA ARG A 145 4.31 9.63 7.17
C ARG A 145 4.40 8.46 8.14
N ALA A 146 4.49 8.73 9.44
CA ALA A 146 4.50 7.72 10.47
C ALA A 146 3.18 6.95 10.48
N GLU A 147 2.04 7.65 10.49
CA GLU A 147 0.70 7.06 10.40
C GLU A 147 0.57 6.17 9.16
N THR A 148 0.91 6.70 7.98
CA THR A 148 0.91 5.93 6.72
C THR A 148 1.77 4.67 6.81
N SER A 149 2.92 4.75 7.49
CA SER A 149 3.82 3.61 7.68
C SER A 149 3.20 2.57 8.61
N THR A 150 2.65 2.99 9.75
CA THR A 150 1.99 2.11 10.73
C THR A 150 0.79 1.42 10.12
N THR A 151 -0.09 2.14 9.41
CA THR A 151 -1.23 1.56 8.71
C THR A 151 -0.78 0.48 7.72
N LYS A 152 0.27 0.75 6.93
CA LYS A 152 0.82 -0.25 5.98
C LYS A 152 1.41 -1.47 6.66
N LYS A 153 2.10 -1.30 7.79
CA LYS A 153 2.61 -2.43 8.57
C LYS A 153 1.47 -3.28 9.09
N GLY A 154 0.45 -2.68 9.69
CA GLY A 154 -0.73 -3.40 10.18
C GLY A 154 -1.42 -4.22 9.08
N ILE A 155 -1.64 -3.60 7.92
CA ILE A 155 -2.21 -4.28 6.74
C ILE A 155 -1.33 -5.42 6.26
N TYR A 156 -0.01 -5.22 6.20
CA TYR A 156 0.93 -6.26 5.81
C TYR A 156 0.88 -7.46 6.76
N LEU A 157 0.87 -7.21 8.06
CA LEU A 157 0.85 -8.26 9.08
C LEU A 157 -0.46 -9.06 9.04
N LYS A 158 -1.61 -8.38 8.95
CA LYS A 158 -2.91 -9.03 8.70
C LYS A 158 -2.91 -9.90 7.44
N ALA A 159 -2.25 -9.43 6.38
CA ALA A 159 -2.12 -10.17 5.14
C ALA A 159 -1.22 -11.41 5.25
N VAL A 160 -0.32 -11.46 6.22
CA VAL A 160 0.44 -12.67 6.52
C VAL A 160 -0.41 -13.62 7.35
N ASP A 161 -1.11 -13.11 8.38
CA ASP A 161 -1.97 -13.92 9.25
C ASP A 161 -3.06 -14.65 8.45
N ASN A 162 -3.79 -13.92 7.59
CA ASN A 162 -4.81 -14.51 6.69
C ASN A 162 -4.24 -15.55 5.71
N ARG A 163 -2.94 -15.50 5.40
CA ARG A 163 -2.31 -16.49 4.51
C ARG A 163 -1.91 -17.73 5.28
N LEU A 164 -1.41 -17.59 6.50
CA LEU A 164 -1.09 -18.72 7.36
C LEU A 164 -2.33 -19.56 7.61
N GLU A 165 -3.45 -18.92 7.97
CA GLU A 165 -4.74 -19.59 8.13
C GLU A 165 -5.15 -20.37 6.87
N LYS A 166 -4.95 -19.82 5.68
CA LYS A 166 -5.25 -20.53 4.42
C LYS A 166 -4.32 -21.71 4.17
N LEU A 167 -3.04 -21.59 4.52
CA LEU A 167 -2.08 -22.70 4.39
C LEU A 167 -2.46 -23.84 5.34
N GLU A 168 -2.90 -23.52 6.56
CA GLU A 168 -3.44 -24.49 7.51
C GLU A 168 -4.70 -25.18 6.95
N GLN A 169 -5.66 -24.41 6.41
CA GLN A 169 -6.85 -24.99 5.77
C GLN A 169 -6.52 -25.89 4.56
N ILE A 170 -5.51 -25.52 3.75
CA ILE A 170 -5.04 -26.35 2.64
C ILE A 170 -4.42 -27.65 3.17
N SER A 171 -3.58 -27.55 4.20
CA SER A 171 -2.94 -28.70 4.82
C SER A 171 -3.97 -29.70 5.35
N LEU A 172 -4.97 -29.23 6.11
CA LEU A 172 -6.07 -30.06 6.61
C LEU A 172 -6.80 -30.80 5.49
N ARG A 173 -7.09 -30.13 4.37
CA ARG A 173 -7.74 -30.75 3.20
C ARG A 173 -6.86 -31.76 2.47
N LEU A 174 -5.54 -31.60 2.50
CA LEU A 174 -4.61 -32.58 1.94
C LEU A 174 -4.54 -33.83 2.83
N GLU A 175 -4.51 -33.62 4.15
CA GLU A 175 -4.55 -34.69 5.15
C GLU A 175 -5.85 -35.52 5.04
N GLU A 176 -7.01 -34.85 4.94
CA GLU A 176 -8.31 -35.50 4.69
C GLU A 176 -8.33 -36.36 3.42
N LYS A 177 -7.49 -36.03 2.43
CA LYS A 177 -7.34 -36.77 1.17
C LYS A 177 -6.26 -37.84 1.21
N GLY A 178 -5.64 -38.05 2.37
CA GLY A 178 -4.65 -39.11 2.61
C GLY A 178 -3.20 -38.73 2.26
N ALA A 179 -2.90 -37.46 2.00
CA ALA A 179 -1.50 -37.04 1.88
C ALA A 179 -0.82 -36.96 3.25
N ASP A 180 0.47 -37.28 3.30
CA ASP A 180 1.32 -36.93 4.45
C ASP A 180 1.63 -35.44 4.42
N VAL A 181 1.10 -34.72 5.41
CA VAL A 181 1.25 -33.26 5.55
C VAL A 181 2.25 -32.87 6.64
N SER A 182 2.99 -33.82 7.21
CA SER A 182 3.89 -33.58 8.35
C SER A 182 4.92 -32.48 8.07
N GLU A 183 5.57 -32.53 6.91
CA GLU A 183 6.54 -31.50 6.52
C GLU A 183 5.86 -30.15 6.22
N ILE A 184 4.66 -30.17 5.64
CA ILE A 184 3.87 -28.95 5.34
C ILE A 184 3.51 -28.25 6.65
N ASN A 185 2.98 -28.99 7.63
CA ASN A 185 2.62 -28.46 8.95
C ASN A 185 3.83 -27.92 9.70
N ALA A 186 4.96 -28.66 9.71
CA ALA A 186 6.18 -28.18 10.34
C ALA A 186 6.67 -26.84 9.75
N LYS A 187 6.52 -26.67 8.43
CA LYS A 187 6.90 -25.43 7.76
C LYS A 187 5.91 -24.28 8.03
N ILE A 188 4.60 -24.57 8.13
CA ILE A 188 3.61 -23.59 8.57
C ILE A 188 3.94 -23.10 9.99
N ASP A 189 4.24 -24.02 10.91
CA ASP A 189 4.60 -23.70 12.30
C ASP A 189 5.85 -22.83 12.41
N GLU A 190 6.85 -23.07 11.56
CA GLU A 190 8.06 -22.24 11.47
C GLU A 190 7.74 -20.79 11.07
N ILE A 191 6.88 -20.61 10.06
CA ILE A 191 6.47 -19.28 9.61
C ILE A 191 5.61 -18.60 10.69
N SER A 192 4.67 -19.32 11.29
CA SER A 192 3.82 -18.83 12.38
C SER A 192 4.65 -18.37 13.58
N SER A 193 5.66 -19.16 13.97
CA SER A 193 6.61 -18.82 15.04
C SER A 193 7.44 -17.58 14.71
N SER A 194 7.86 -17.43 13.45
CA SER A 194 8.58 -16.24 12.98
C SER A 194 7.67 -15.01 12.94
N ARG A 195 6.42 -15.17 12.51
CA ARG A 195 5.41 -14.11 12.47
C ARG A 195 5.05 -13.60 13.87
N ALA A 196 4.98 -14.47 14.87
CA ALA A 196 4.69 -14.12 16.26
C ALA A 196 5.76 -13.20 16.89
N LYS A 197 6.98 -13.18 16.35
CA LYS A 197 8.08 -12.29 16.81
C LYS A 197 7.99 -10.87 16.23
N ILE A 198 7.05 -10.62 15.32
CA ILE A 198 6.91 -9.35 14.61
C ILE A 198 5.62 -8.63 15.05
N SER A 199 5.73 -7.32 15.25
CA SER A 199 4.62 -6.41 15.54
C SER A 199 4.67 -5.18 14.62
N ASP A 200 3.66 -4.33 14.71
CA ASP A 200 3.64 -3.02 14.06
C ASP A 200 4.70 -2.05 14.63
N GLU A 201 5.14 -2.28 15.86
CA GLU A 201 6.26 -1.60 16.52
C GLU A 201 7.63 -2.08 16.05
N SER A 202 7.75 -3.28 15.45
CA SER A 202 9.02 -3.81 14.97
C SER A 202 9.72 -2.84 14.03
N ASP A 203 11.05 -2.77 14.15
CA ASP A 203 11.84 -1.91 13.29
C ASP A 203 11.82 -2.38 11.82
N ARG A 204 12.38 -1.54 10.96
CA ARG A 204 12.37 -1.78 9.51
C ARG A 204 13.18 -3.03 9.14
N ASP A 205 14.28 -3.30 9.82
CA ASP A 205 15.20 -4.35 9.43
C ASP A 205 14.64 -5.71 9.84
N ALA A 206 14.08 -5.82 11.05
CA ALA A 206 13.32 -6.98 11.49
C ALA A 206 12.15 -7.31 10.54
N LEU A 207 11.37 -6.30 10.14
CA LEU A 207 10.28 -6.49 9.17
C LEU A 207 10.77 -6.95 7.79
N LYS A 208 11.93 -6.46 7.37
CA LYS A 208 12.53 -6.80 6.08
C LYS A 208 13.07 -8.24 6.09
N GLU A 209 13.75 -8.64 7.16
CA GLU A 209 14.23 -10.00 7.35
C GLU A 209 13.08 -10.99 7.40
N PHE A 210 12.06 -10.70 8.20
CA PHE A 210 10.84 -11.51 8.24
C PHE A 210 10.20 -11.64 6.86
N HIS A 211 10.07 -10.54 6.12
CA HIS A 211 9.49 -10.58 4.78
C HIS A 211 10.29 -11.47 3.81
N GLN A 212 11.63 -11.40 3.87
CA GLN A 212 12.48 -12.19 3.00
C GLN A 212 12.38 -13.69 3.33
N SER A 213 12.44 -14.04 4.62
CA SER A 213 12.25 -15.43 5.08
C SER A 213 10.89 -15.95 4.67
N ALA A 214 9.82 -15.24 5.03
CA ALA A 214 8.45 -15.66 4.74
C ALA A 214 8.20 -15.86 3.23
N LYS A 215 8.86 -15.10 2.36
CA LYS A 215 8.77 -15.27 0.91
C LYS A 215 9.40 -16.59 0.45
N GLU A 216 10.57 -16.92 0.97
CA GLU A 216 11.27 -18.17 0.65
C GLU A 216 10.52 -19.38 1.21
N ASP A 217 10.06 -19.28 2.46
CA ASP A 217 9.31 -20.32 3.15
C ASP A 217 7.98 -20.64 2.45
N VAL A 218 7.25 -19.60 2.02
CA VAL A 218 6.01 -19.77 1.25
C VAL A 218 6.26 -20.39 -0.12
N GLN A 219 7.39 -20.08 -0.76
CA GLN A 219 7.74 -20.72 -2.03
C GLN A 219 8.02 -22.21 -1.85
N GLN A 220 8.73 -22.59 -0.77
CA GLN A 220 8.95 -23.99 -0.43
C GLN A 220 7.62 -24.71 -0.15
N LEU A 221 6.76 -24.13 0.68
CA LEU A 221 5.42 -24.66 0.96
C LEU A 221 4.60 -24.90 -0.31
N ARG A 222 4.69 -23.99 -1.29
CA ARG A 222 3.97 -24.15 -2.57
C ARG A 222 4.43 -25.40 -3.32
N GLU A 223 5.73 -25.67 -3.35
CA GLU A 223 6.26 -26.86 -4.03
C GLU A 223 5.93 -28.14 -3.25
N MET A 224 5.91 -28.10 -1.92
CA MET A 224 5.48 -29.23 -1.08
C MET A 224 4.00 -29.57 -1.31
N ILE A 225 3.14 -28.55 -1.31
CA ILE A 225 1.70 -28.71 -1.60
C ILE A 225 1.49 -29.29 -3.01
N LYS A 226 2.26 -28.84 -4.02
CA LYS A 226 2.17 -29.41 -5.37
C LYS A 226 2.48 -30.91 -5.39
N LYS A 227 3.58 -31.31 -4.75
CA LYS A 227 4.00 -32.72 -4.68
C LYS A 227 2.93 -33.56 -3.98
N ALA A 228 2.41 -33.11 -2.84
CA ALA A 228 1.34 -33.79 -2.14
C ALA A 228 0.09 -33.97 -3.03
N ILE A 229 -0.28 -32.97 -3.84
CA ILE A 229 -1.38 -33.08 -4.80
C ILE A 229 -1.09 -34.09 -5.91
N GLU A 230 0.14 -34.16 -6.40
CA GLU A 230 0.56 -35.12 -7.43
C GLU A 230 0.53 -36.56 -6.89
N GLU A 231 1.05 -36.80 -5.69
CA GLU A 231 1.02 -38.10 -5.02
C GLU A 231 -0.41 -38.61 -4.81
N ILE A 232 -1.33 -37.74 -4.36
CA ILE A 232 -2.76 -38.10 -4.24
C ILE A 232 -3.34 -38.52 -5.60
N LYS A 233 -2.97 -37.85 -6.70
CA LYS A 233 -3.49 -38.19 -8.03
C LYS A 233 -2.96 -39.52 -8.54
N GLU A 234 -1.70 -39.84 -8.25
CA GLU A 234 -1.09 -41.10 -8.63
C GLU A 234 -1.68 -42.28 -7.86
N GLN A 235 -2.00 -42.11 -6.57
CA GLN A 235 -2.63 -43.14 -5.74
C GLN A 235 -4.09 -43.46 -6.13
N ASN A 236 -4.77 -42.54 -6.81
CA ASN A 236 -6.17 -42.67 -7.21
C ASN A 236 -6.36 -43.13 -8.68
N ASN A 237 -5.28 -43.42 -9.41
CA ASN A 237 -5.28 -44.02 -10.75
C ASN A 237 -4.85 -45.49 -10.69
#